data_AF-M0HJA5-F1
#
_entry.id   AF-M0HJA5-F1
#
_cell.length_a   1.000
_cell.length_b   1.000
_cell.length_c   1.000
_cell.angle_alpha   90.00
_cell.angle_beta   90.00
_cell.angle_gamma   90.00
#
_symmetry.space_group_name_H-M   'P 1'
#
loop_
_entity.id
_entity.type
_entity.pdbx_description
1 polymer ?
#
loop_
_entity_poly.entity_id
_entity_poly.type
_entity_poly.pdbx_seq_one_letter_code
_entity_poly.pdbx_strand_id
1 'polypeptide(L)' 'MHVSRTYTAIYTVLEDEKEVRVLEILPIDDAHKRYGF' A
#
# COMPACT_ATOMS: atom_id res chain seq x y z
N MET A 1 3.19 1.40 0.93
CA MET A 1 3.63 1.89 2.27
C MET A 1 3.93 0.70 3.15
N HIS A 2 5.15 0.59 3.67
CA HIS A 2 5.47 -0.47 4.63
C HIS A 2 4.76 -0.22 5.96
N VAL A 3 4.06 -1.24 6.46
CA VAL A 3 3.38 -1.21 7.75
C VAL A 3 4.02 -2.27 8.64
N SER A 4 4.58 -1.83 9.76
CA SER A 4 5.49 -2.64 10.58
C SER A 4 6.67 -3.16 9.73
N ARG A 5 6.78 -4.48 9.50
CA ARG A 5 7.86 -5.09 8.71
C ARG A 5 7.42 -6.17 7.74
N THR A 6 6.19 -6.65 7.85
CA THR A 6 5.70 -7.82 7.11
C THR A 6 4.52 -7.51 6.20
N TYR A 7 4.01 -6.27 6.22
CA TYR A 7 2.87 -5.87 5.42
C TYR A 7 3.17 -4.62 4.60
N THR A 8 2.51 -4.54 3.44
CA THR A 8 2.54 -3.40 2.54
C THR A 8 1.11 -2.96 2.25
N ALA A 9 0.80 -1.71 2.57
CA ALA A 9 -0.45 -1.07 2.18
C ALA A 9 -0.30 -0.44 0.78
N ILE A 10 -1.17 -0.82 -0.14
CA ILE A 10 -1.36 -0.16 -1.43
C ILE A 10 -2.40 0.93 -1.24
N TYR A 11 -2.07 2.14 -1.65
CA TYR A 11 -2.90 3.31 -1.39
C TYR A 11 -2.92 4.24 -2.59
N THR A 12 -3.93 5.10 -2.63
CA THR A 12 -3.97 6.26 -3.50
C THR A 12 -4.06 7.53 -2.67
N VAL A 13 -3.58 8.64 -3.24
CA VAL A 13 -3.67 9.97 -2.63
C VAL A 13 -4.64 10.80 -3.46
N LEU A 14 -5.62 11.39 -2.79
CA LEU A 14 -6.59 12.30 -3.38
C LEU A 14 -6.30 13.70 -2.82
N GLU A 15 -5.44 14.43 -3.52
CA GLU A 15 -4.87 15.69 -3.05
C GLU A 15 -5.94 16.77 -2.81
N ASP A 16 -6.92 16.88 -3.70
CA ASP A 16 -8.00 17.87 -3.62
C ASP A 16 -8.86 17.67 -2.35
N GLU A 17 -9.04 16.41 -1.95
CA GLU A 17 -9.80 16.03 -0.75
C GLU A 17 -8.92 15.96 0.50
N LYS A 18 -7.59 16.08 0.36
CA LYS A 18 -6.60 15.88 1.42
C LYS A 18 -6.72 14.51 2.08
N GLU A 19 -6.94 13.47 1.28
CA GLU A 19 -7.18 12.11 1.74
C GLU A 19 -6.14 11.11 1.23
N VAL A 20 -5.86 10.11 2.05
CA VAL A 20 -5.16 8.89 1.64
C VAL A 20 -6.10 7.71 1.83
N ARG A 21 -6.39 6.99 0.75
CA ARG A 21 -7.28 5.83 0.78
C ARG A 21 -6.48 4.55 0.60
N VAL A 22 -6.61 3.65 1.57
CA VAL A 22 -6.03 2.31 1.51
C VAL A 22 -6.91 1.45 0.60
N LEU A 23 -6.30 0.86 -0.43
CA LEU A 23 -6.97 -0.01 -1.38
C LEU A 23 -6.83 -1.48 -0.96
N GLU A 24 -5.63 -1.86 -0.52
CA GLU A 24 -5.32 -3.24 -0.13
C GLU A 24 -4.19 -3.25 0.91
N ILE A 25 -4.20 -4.26 1.79
CA ILE A 25 -3.09 -4.57 2.69
C ILE A 25 -2.70 -6.02 2.44
N LEU A 26 -1.44 -6.24 2.09
CA LEU A 26 -0.90 -7.55 1.75
C LEU A 26 0.37 -7.84 2.55
N PRO A 27 0.74 -9.11 2.77
CA PRO A 27 2.10 -9.47 3.15
C PRO A 27 3.11 -8.88 2.16
N ILE A 28 4.28 -8.46 2.66
CA ILE A 28 5.29 -7.75 1.88
C ILE A 28 5.75 -8.55 0.65
N ASP A 29 5.93 -9.86 0.80
CA ASP A 29 6.35 -10.75 -0.29
C ASP A 29 5.30 -10.83 -1.41
N ASP A 30 4.02 -10.82 -1.05
CA ASP A 30 2.93 -10.88 -2.02
C ASP A 30 2.76 -9.54 -2.74
N ALA A 31 2.94 -8.43 -2.03
CA ALA A 31 2.96 -7.10 -2.63
C ALA A 31 4.10 -6.94 -3.64
N HIS A 32 5.32 -7.40 -3.31
CA HIS A 32 6.46 -7.38 -4.22
C HIS A 32 6.23 -8.24 -5.46
N LYS A 33 5.67 -9.45 -5.31
CA LYS A 33 5.33 -10.32 -6.46
C LYS A 33 4.30 -9.68 -7.39
N ARG A 34 3.26 -9.05 -6.82
CA ARG A 34 2.13 -8.55 -7.60
C ARG A 34 2.42 -7.21 -8.28
N TYR A 35 3.12 -6.32 -7.59
CA TYR A 35 3.28 -4.93 -8.05
C TYR A 35 4.70 -4.56 -8.46
N GLY A 36 5.71 -5.40 -8.18
CA GLY A 36 7.08 -5.23 -8.65
C GLY A 36 7.72 -3.92 -8.17
N PHE A 37 8.49 -4.00 -7.09
CA PHE A 37 9.27 -2.88 -6.56
C PHE A 37 10.76 -3.24 -6.53
#